data_AF-A0AA35QCL8-F1
#
_entry.id   AF-A0AA35QCL8-F1
#
_cell.length_a   1.000
_cell.length_b   1.000
_cell.length_c   1.000
_cell.angle_alpha   90.00
_cell.angle_beta   90.00
_cell.angle_gamma   90.00
#
_symmetry.space_group_name_H-M   'P 1'
#
loop_
_entity.id
_entity.type
_entity.pdbx_description
1 polymer ?
#
loop_
_entity_poly.entity_id
_entity_poly.type
_entity_poly.pdbx_seq_one_letter_code
_entity_poly.pdbx_strand_id
1 'polypeptide(L)'
;MDPLSITASVAGVAIPALQCVQHLRNDLEGILNAPSDIVSVREDLLTIEQAITSVQNISDQQWESLGKAVVAQSETGLKLCKKSSSKFQAAIDRWTMHSDDGKLSWRDRAMIGLFRQDQIKSTSTQLQNCKMTLTSVVSTATLHSSLQQTKVAENLTQMISTKEMEITAAITTAKKQLDEVNTKLEDLHLAAQDEDEEDLDQASATSQVEFEKFALKKSLELLQELLKGIQAAAVDARKDQGCVANTSTFGDYNQGVQAGVSNAPIYFSTDGFSVAANKAN
;
A
#
# COMPACT_ATOMS: atom_id res chain seq x y z
N MET A 1 -12.65 21.52 -13.00
CA MET A 1 -13.26 20.22 -12.70
C MET A 1 -13.79 20.34 -11.30
N ASP A 2 -15.11 20.38 -11.12
CA ASP A 2 -15.76 20.42 -9.80
C ASP A 2 -16.56 19.11 -9.60
N PRO A 3 -16.79 18.65 -8.36
CA PRO A 3 -15.76 18.40 -7.35
C PRO A 3 -16.13 17.08 -6.65
N LEU A 4 -15.86 15.94 -7.29
CA LEU A 4 -15.90 14.69 -6.53
C LEU A 4 -14.68 14.72 -5.62
N SER A 5 -14.96 14.84 -4.32
CA SER A 5 -14.01 14.59 -3.23
C SER A 5 -13.12 13.39 -3.60
N ILE A 6 -11.80 13.50 -3.39
CA ILE A 6 -10.86 12.43 -3.72
C ILE A 6 -11.27 11.14 -3.00
N THR A 7 -11.73 11.28 -1.77
CA THR A 7 -12.30 10.22 -0.96
C THR A 7 -13.49 9.56 -1.65
N ALA A 8 -14.41 10.33 -2.24
CA ALA A 8 -15.55 9.77 -2.99
C ALA A 8 -15.11 8.97 -4.22
N SER A 9 -14.07 9.42 -4.94
CA SER A 9 -13.50 8.70 -6.09
C SER A 9 -12.92 7.35 -5.66
N VAL A 10 -12.06 7.37 -4.63
CA VAL A 10 -11.45 6.14 -4.09
C VAL A 10 -12.51 5.22 -3.50
N ALA A 11 -13.48 5.74 -2.74
CA ALA A 11 -14.57 4.98 -2.15
C ALA A 11 -15.43 4.27 -3.21
N GLY A 12 -15.70 4.94 -4.34
CA GLY A 12 -16.44 4.36 -5.46
C GLY A 12 -15.83 3.09 -6.03
N VAL A 13 -14.51 2.91 -5.87
CA VAL A 13 -13.78 1.69 -6.25
C VAL A 13 -13.57 0.76 -5.06
N ALA A 14 -13.31 1.31 -3.88
CA ALA A 14 -13.01 0.55 -2.67
C ALA A 14 -14.20 -0.27 -2.18
N ILE A 15 -15.42 0.27 -2.23
CA ILE A 15 -16.64 -0.43 -1.78
C ILE A 15 -16.87 -1.73 -2.56
N PRO A 16 -16.93 -1.73 -3.90
CA PRO A 16 -17.12 -2.98 -4.63
C PRO A 16 -15.93 -3.93 -4.51
N ALA A 17 -14.70 -3.42 -4.31
CA ALA A 17 -13.55 -4.27 -4.01
C ALA A 17 -13.69 -4.98 -2.66
N LEU A 18 -14.12 -4.25 -1.62
CA LEU A 18 -14.37 -4.78 -0.29
C LEU A 18 -15.42 -5.90 -0.33
N GLN A 19 -16.52 -5.68 -1.05
CA GLN A 19 -17.58 -6.67 -1.21
C GLN A 19 -17.07 -7.95 -1.87
N CYS A 20 -16.26 -7.85 -2.93
CA CYS A 20 -15.68 -9.03 -3.59
C CYS A 20 -14.72 -9.80 -2.67
N VAL A 21 -13.89 -9.09 -1.89
CA VAL A 21 -12.97 -9.72 -0.93
C VAL A 21 -13.73 -10.42 0.19
N GLN A 22 -14.77 -9.78 0.73
CA GLN A 22 -15.66 -10.35 1.75
C GLN A 22 -16.38 -11.60 1.26
N HIS A 23 -16.93 -11.53 0.05
CA HIS A 23 -17.64 -12.65 -0.53
C HIS A 23 -16.72 -13.85 -0.70
N LEU A 24 -15.56 -13.64 -1.33
CA LEU A 24 -14.57 -14.70 -1.51
C LEU A 24 -14.10 -15.29 -0.18
N ARG A 25 -13.84 -14.45 0.83
CA ARG A 25 -13.43 -14.94 2.15
C ARG A 25 -14.52 -15.83 2.77
N ASN A 26 -15.78 -15.42 2.69
CA ASN A 26 -16.91 -16.20 3.20
C ASN A 26 -17.07 -17.53 2.45
N ASP A 27 -16.85 -17.53 1.13
CA ASP A 27 -16.89 -18.76 0.33
C ASP A 27 -15.77 -19.72 0.77
N LEU A 28 -14.55 -19.22 1.00
CA LEU A 28 -13.42 -20.01 1.52
C LEU A 28 -13.64 -20.49 2.96
N GLU A 29 -14.36 -19.73 3.79
CA GLU A 29 -14.77 -20.13 5.14
C GLU A 29 -15.74 -21.31 5.14
N GLY A 30 -16.60 -21.39 4.13
CA GLY A 30 -17.54 -22.48 3.95
C GLY A 30 -16.88 -23.80 3.53
N ILE A 31 -15.59 -23.81 3.17
CA ILE A 31 -14.92 -25.01 2.68
C ILE A 31 -14.38 -25.86 3.84
N LEU A 32 -14.91 -27.08 3.95
CA LEU A 32 -14.44 -28.06 4.93
C LEU A 32 -13.10 -28.68 4.49
N ASN A 33 -12.16 -28.84 5.43
CA ASN A 33 -10.83 -29.44 5.22
C ASN A 33 -9.92 -28.71 4.21
N ALA A 34 -9.97 -27.37 4.19
CA ALA A 34 -9.13 -26.57 3.31
C ALA A 34 -7.61 -26.85 3.48
N PRO A 35 -6.83 -26.90 2.39
CA PRO A 35 -5.38 -27.01 2.45
C PRO A 35 -4.75 -25.74 3.03
N SER A 36 -3.51 -25.84 3.54
CA SER A 36 -2.79 -24.73 4.19
C SER A 36 -2.74 -23.47 3.32
N ASP A 37 -2.61 -23.63 2.01
CA ASP A 37 -2.51 -22.51 1.07
C ASP A 37 -3.81 -21.68 1.04
N ILE A 38 -4.97 -22.31 1.22
CA ILE A 38 -6.24 -21.58 1.33
C ILE A 38 -6.39 -20.90 2.69
N VAL A 39 -5.90 -21.53 3.75
CA VAL A 39 -5.89 -20.88 5.06
C VAL A 39 -5.06 -19.60 4.98
N SER A 40 -3.87 -19.64 4.36
CA SER A 40 -3.05 -18.46 4.09
C SER A 40 -3.80 -17.41 3.26
N VAL A 41 -4.44 -17.82 2.16
CA VAL A 41 -5.22 -16.90 1.31
C VAL A 41 -6.35 -16.23 2.11
N ARG A 42 -7.02 -16.97 2.99
CA ARG A 42 -8.07 -16.41 3.87
C ARG A 42 -7.52 -15.35 4.83
N GLU A 43 -6.36 -15.59 5.43
CA GLU A 43 -5.69 -14.61 6.30
C GLU A 43 -5.27 -13.35 5.53
N ASP A 44 -4.81 -13.52 4.29
CA ASP A 44 -4.50 -12.40 3.42
C ASP A 44 -5.74 -11.59 3.05
N LEU A 45 -6.85 -12.27 2.72
CA LEU A 45 -8.13 -11.62 2.42
C LEU A 45 -8.65 -10.82 3.62
N LEU A 46 -8.52 -11.34 4.84
CA LEU A 46 -8.86 -10.59 6.06
C LEU A 46 -8.02 -9.31 6.19
N THR A 47 -6.70 -9.41 5.94
CA THR A 47 -5.81 -8.24 6.01
C THR A 47 -6.15 -7.22 4.91
N ILE A 48 -6.46 -7.69 3.71
CA ILE A 48 -6.90 -6.86 2.58
C ILE A 48 -8.20 -6.14 2.93
N GLU A 49 -9.18 -6.84 3.52
CA GLU A 49 -10.44 -6.26 3.97
C GLU A 49 -10.23 -5.08 4.95
N GLN A 50 -9.36 -5.30 5.94
CA GLN A 50 -8.99 -4.26 6.90
C GLN A 50 -8.32 -3.10 6.19
N ALA A 51 -7.38 -3.37 5.28
CA ALA A 51 -6.67 -2.33 4.53
C ALA A 51 -7.63 -1.52 3.63
N ILE A 52 -8.56 -2.17 2.90
CA ILE A 52 -9.57 -1.48 2.09
C ILE A 52 -10.47 -0.61 2.98
N THR A 53 -10.88 -1.12 4.14
CA THR A 53 -11.69 -0.36 5.11
C THR A 53 -10.93 0.86 5.62
N SER A 54 -9.64 0.72 5.93
CA SER A 54 -8.80 1.86 6.33
C SER A 54 -8.63 2.87 5.19
N VAL A 55 -8.47 2.42 3.94
CA VAL A 55 -8.40 3.30 2.76
C VAL A 55 -9.67 4.14 2.59
N GLN A 56 -10.84 3.58 2.86
CA GLN A 56 -12.12 4.31 2.81
C GLN A 56 -12.24 5.42 3.86
N ASN A 57 -11.48 5.32 4.95
CA ASN A 57 -11.50 6.28 6.06
C ASN A 57 -10.41 7.36 5.92
N ILE A 58 -9.60 7.34 4.86
CA ILE A 58 -8.64 8.40 4.57
C ILE A 58 -9.40 9.64 4.08
N SER A 59 -9.17 10.78 4.73
CA SER A 59 -9.79 12.06 4.40
C SER A 59 -9.22 12.70 3.13
N ASP A 60 -9.95 13.65 2.54
CA ASP A 60 -9.49 14.40 1.36
C ASP A 60 -8.16 15.10 1.58
N GLN A 61 -7.97 15.72 2.75
CA GLN A 61 -6.73 16.40 3.10
C GLN A 61 -5.52 15.44 3.14
N GLN A 62 -5.73 14.20 3.61
CA GLN A 62 -4.69 13.17 3.59
C GLN A 62 -4.42 12.67 2.16
N TRP A 63 -5.45 12.51 1.34
CA TRP A 63 -5.25 12.15 -0.07
C TRP A 63 -4.52 13.23 -0.87
N GLU A 64 -4.83 14.49 -0.62
CA GLU A 64 -4.15 15.63 -1.22
C GLU A 64 -2.66 15.64 -0.89
N SER A 65 -2.33 15.34 0.38
CA SER A 65 -0.94 15.31 0.82
C SER A 65 -0.14 14.10 0.32
N LEU A 66 -0.81 12.97 0.08
CA LEU A 66 -0.23 11.81 -0.59
C LEU A 66 0.01 12.06 -2.09
N GLY A 67 -0.74 12.97 -2.69
CA GLY A 67 -0.59 13.39 -4.08
C GLY A 67 -1.37 12.56 -5.09
N LYS A 68 -1.63 13.18 -6.25
CA LYS A 68 -2.51 12.62 -7.31
C LYS A 68 -2.03 11.29 -7.86
N ALA A 69 -0.72 11.05 -7.94
CA ALA A 69 -0.17 9.79 -8.40
C ALA A 69 -0.54 8.63 -7.46
N VAL A 70 -0.41 8.84 -6.15
CA VAL A 70 -0.79 7.83 -5.14
C VAL A 70 -2.28 7.54 -5.19
N VAL A 71 -3.13 8.56 -5.36
CA VAL A 71 -4.58 8.40 -5.52
C VAL A 71 -4.90 7.52 -6.74
N ALA A 72 -4.43 7.88 -7.92
CA ALA A 72 -4.72 7.15 -9.16
C ALA A 72 -4.22 5.71 -9.12
N GLN A 73 -3.05 5.50 -8.53
CA GLN A 73 -2.48 4.17 -8.36
C GLN A 73 -3.20 3.34 -7.29
N SER A 74 -3.70 3.97 -6.22
CA SER A 74 -4.53 3.31 -5.20
C SER A 74 -5.84 2.82 -5.80
N GLU A 75 -6.52 3.65 -6.60
CA GLU A 75 -7.71 3.23 -7.34
C GLU A 75 -7.42 2.05 -8.29
N THR A 76 -6.27 2.09 -8.96
CA THR A 76 -5.83 1.00 -9.83
C THR A 76 -5.58 -0.28 -9.03
N GLY A 77 -4.90 -0.18 -7.89
CA GLY A 77 -4.68 -1.30 -6.97
C GLY A 77 -5.99 -1.91 -6.46
N LEU A 78 -6.97 -1.09 -6.08
CA LEU A 78 -8.30 -1.54 -5.67
C LEU A 78 -9.05 -2.25 -6.81
N LYS A 79 -9.01 -1.72 -8.05
CA LYS A 79 -9.59 -2.37 -9.24
C LYS A 79 -8.96 -3.74 -9.49
N LEU A 80 -7.63 -3.83 -9.38
CA LEU A 80 -6.89 -5.07 -9.55
C LEU A 80 -7.24 -6.08 -8.46
N CYS A 81 -7.30 -5.64 -7.21
CA CYS A 81 -7.70 -6.48 -6.08
C CYS A 81 -9.09 -7.09 -6.28
N LYS A 82 -10.08 -6.25 -6.65
CA LYS A 82 -11.42 -6.70 -7.01
C LYS A 82 -11.37 -7.78 -8.11
N LYS A 83 -10.64 -7.51 -9.20
CA LYS A 83 -10.55 -8.41 -10.35
C LYS A 83 -9.89 -9.75 -9.98
N SER A 84 -8.82 -9.74 -9.18
CA SER A 84 -8.18 -10.96 -8.67
C SER A 84 -9.13 -11.77 -7.78
N SER A 85 -9.82 -11.10 -6.84
CA SER A 85 -10.79 -11.78 -5.97
C SER A 85 -11.96 -12.38 -6.76
N SER A 86 -12.56 -11.66 -7.71
CA SER A 86 -13.64 -12.20 -8.54
C SER A 86 -13.20 -13.35 -9.43
N LYS A 87 -11.98 -13.29 -9.99
CA LYS A 87 -11.42 -14.40 -10.78
C LYS A 87 -11.25 -15.67 -9.93
N PHE A 88 -10.74 -15.51 -8.72
CA PHE A 88 -10.55 -16.64 -7.83
C PHE A 88 -11.87 -17.20 -7.33
N GLN A 89 -12.84 -16.33 -7.05
CA GLN A 89 -14.18 -16.75 -6.70
C GLN A 89 -14.80 -17.62 -7.83
N ALA A 90 -14.73 -17.16 -9.08
CA ALA A 90 -15.22 -17.95 -10.21
C ALA A 90 -14.48 -19.30 -10.36
N ALA A 91 -13.19 -19.36 -10.02
CA ALA A 91 -12.44 -20.61 -10.00
C ALA A 91 -12.94 -21.55 -8.88
N ILE A 92 -13.15 -21.03 -7.67
CA ILE A 92 -13.73 -21.76 -6.53
C ILE A 92 -15.13 -22.28 -6.87
N ASP A 93 -15.99 -21.45 -7.46
CA ASP A 93 -17.34 -21.84 -7.90
C ASP A 93 -17.26 -23.01 -8.89
N ARG A 94 -16.39 -22.90 -9.90
CA ARG A 94 -16.16 -23.97 -10.88
C ARG A 94 -15.66 -25.26 -10.23
N TRP A 95 -14.80 -25.17 -9.22
CA TRP A 95 -14.26 -26.33 -8.52
C TRP A 95 -15.27 -26.99 -7.57
N THR A 96 -16.27 -26.23 -7.11
CA THR A 96 -17.27 -26.66 -6.12
C THR A 96 -18.66 -26.95 -6.72
N MET A 97 -18.86 -26.69 -8.02
CA MET A 97 -20.14 -26.73 -8.78
C MET A 97 -20.93 -28.06 -8.77
N HIS A 98 -20.46 -29.15 -8.15
CA HIS A 98 -21.13 -30.46 -8.15
C HIS A 98 -21.28 -31.06 -6.73
N SER A 99 -21.40 -30.21 -5.71
CA SER A 99 -21.72 -30.69 -4.37
C SER A 99 -23.23 -30.95 -4.24
N ASP A 100 -23.63 -32.22 -4.22
CA ASP A 100 -25.03 -32.66 -4.11
C ASP A 100 -25.70 -32.35 -2.74
N ASP A 101 -24.98 -31.82 -1.74
CA ASP A 101 -25.47 -31.79 -0.35
C ASP A 101 -25.37 -30.42 0.35
N GLY A 102 -25.38 -29.31 -0.41
CA GLY A 102 -25.47 -27.95 0.15
C GLY A 102 -24.27 -27.50 1.00
N LYS A 103 -23.18 -28.27 1.02
CA LYS A 103 -21.90 -27.95 1.65
C LYS A 103 -20.82 -27.94 0.57
N LEU A 104 -19.98 -26.91 0.49
CA LEU A 104 -18.87 -26.85 -0.47
C LEU A 104 -17.85 -27.95 -0.12
N SER A 105 -18.05 -29.16 -0.63
CA SER A 105 -17.09 -30.25 -0.43
C SER A 105 -15.96 -30.04 -1.42
N TRP A 106 -14.79 -29.71 -0.90
CA TRP A 106 -13.56 -29.70 -1.68
C TRP A 106 -13.38 -31.12 -2.23
N ARG A 107 -13.67 -31.33 -3.53
CA ARG A 107 -13.51 -32.66 -4.16
C ARG A 107 -12.16 -33.27 -3.80
N ASP A 108 -12.19 -34.57 -3.52
CA ASP A 108 -11.11 -35.44 -3.06
C ASP A 108 -9.71 -34.83 -3.21
N ARG A 109 -8.95 -34.73 -2.11
CA ARG A 109 -7.55 -34.28 -2.04
C ARG A 109 -6.65 -34.77 -3.19
N ALA A 110 -6.97 -35.90 -3.81
CA ALA A 110 -6.27 -36.48 -4.97
C ALA A 110 -6.51 -35.73 -6.31
N MET A 111 -7.57 -34.93 -6.44
CA MET A 111 -7.94 -34.17 -7.66
C MET A 111 -7.46 -32.71 -7.62
N ILE A 112 -6.75 -32.30 -6.56
CA ILE A 112 -5.97 -31.05 -6.56
C ILE A 112 -4.73 -31.31 -7.45
N GLY A 113 -4.95 -31.38 -8.76
CA GLY A 113 -3.86 -31.46 -9.71
C GLY A 113 -2.96 -30.22 -9.62
N LEU A 114 -1.73 -30.34 -10.13
CA LEU A 114 -0.73 -29.26 -10.19
C LEU A 114 -1.33 -27.93 -10.69
N PHE A 115 -2.24 -28.00 -11.66
CA PHE A 115 -2.92 -26.84 -12.24
C PHE A 115 -3.76 -26.02 -11.25
N ARG A 116 -4.47 -26.67 -10.30
CA ARG A 116 -5.25 -25.94 -9.28
C ARG A 116 -4.32 -25.30 -8.25
N GLN A 117 -3.20 -25.96 -7.95
CA GLN A 117 -2.18 -25.42 -7.06
C GLN A 117 -1.51 -24.18 -7.67
N ASP A 118 -1.22 -24.19 -8.97
CA ASP A 118 -0.67 -23.02 -9.68
C ASP A 118 -1.65 -21.85 -9.73
N GLN A 119 -2.95 -22.11 -9.90
CA GLN A 119 -3.99 -21.07 -9.85
C GLN A 119 -4.15 -20.48 -8.45
N ILE A 120 -4.15 -21.32 -7.41
CA ILE A 120 -4.17 -20.86 -6.01
C ILE A 120 -2.94 -20.02 -5.71
N LYS A 121 -1.75 -20.47 -6.14
CA LYS A 121 -0.49 -19.76 -5.92
C LYS A 121 -0.45 -18.41 -6.63
N SER A 122 -0.79 -18.36 -7.92
CA SER A 122 -0.85 -17.10 -8.68
C SER A 122 -1.86 -16.12 -8.07
N THR A 123 -3.03 -16.60 -7.66
CA THR A 123 -4.01 -15.75 -6.97
C THR A 123 -3.47 -15.26 -5.64
N SER A 124 -2.86 -16.14 -4.84
CA SER A 124 -2.24 -15.79 -3.58
C SER A 124 -1.20 -14.69 -3.76
N THR A 125 -0.33 -14.79 -4.77
CA THR A 125 0.61 -13.73 -5.13
C THR A 125 -0.10 -12.41 -5.46
N GLN A 126 -1.15 -12.44 -6.28
CA GLN A 126 -1.92 -11.23 -6.61
C GLN A 126 -2.59 -10.60 -5.37
N LEU A 127 -3.11 -11.41 -4.45
CA LEU A 127 -3.71 -10.95 -3.20
C LEU A 127 -2.64 -10.39 -2.25
N GLN A 128 -1.50 -11.04 -2.10
CA GLN A 128 -0.35 -10.52 -1.34
C GLN A 128 0.11 -9.16 -1.86
N ASN A 129 0.12 -8.97 -3.18
CA ASN A 129 0.43 -7.68 -3.78
C ASN A 129 -0.64 -6.63 -3.47
N CYS A 130 -1.92 -7.00 -3.53
CA CYS A 130 -3.00 -6.11 -3.08
C CYS A 130 -2.82 -5.72 -1.60
N LYS A 131 -2.58 -6.70 -0.73
CA LYS A 131 -2.33 -6.52 0.71
C LYS A 131 -1.20 -5.51 0.94
N MET A 132 -0.02 -5.80 0.42
CA MET A 132 1.18 -4.96 0.55
C MET A 132 0.95 -3.54 0.05
N THR A 133 0.27 -3.39 -1.09
CA THR A 133 -0.01 -2.08 -1.68
C THR A 133 -0.93 -1.26 -0.79
N LEU A 134 -2.07 -1.82 -0.37
CA LEU A 134 -3.07 -1.10 0.40
C LEU A 134 -2.59 -0.81 1.82
N THR A 135 -1.90 -1.75 2.48
CA THR A 135 -1.34 -1.51 3.82
C THR A 135 -0.26 -0.42 3.79
N SER A 136 0.50 -0.30 2.70
CA SER A 136 1.48 0.77 2.51
C SER A 136 0.82 2.14 2.34
N VAL A 137 -0.28 2.21 1.57
CA VAL A 137 -1.07 3.45 1.42
C VAL A 137 -1.62 3.90 2.77
N VAL A 138 -2.26 2.99 3.51
CA VAL A 138 -2.81 3.28 4.86
C VAL A 138 -1.73 3.72 5.82
N SER A 139 -0.58 3.02 5.84
CA SER A 139 0.55 3.37 6.69
C SER A 139 1.09 4.76 6.38
N THR A 140 1.19 5.11 5.10
CA THR A 140 1.70 6.42 4.67
C THR A 140 0.71 7.54 5.00
N ALA A 141 -0.59 7.31 4.79
CA ALA A 141 -1.64 8.25 5.18
C ALA A 141 -1.64 8.53 6.69
N THR A 142 -1.49 7.47 7.48
CA THR A 142 -1.41 7.54 8.95
C THR A 142 -0.16 8.31 9.37
N LEU A 143 0.99 8.00 8.78
CA LEU A 143 2.23 8.73 9.01
C LEU A 143 2.05 10.22 8.72
N HIS A 144 1.51 10.58 7.56
CA HIS A 144 1.30 11.99 7.20
C HIS A 144 0.41 12.72 8.20
N SER A 145 -0.66 12.09 8.69
CA SER A 145 -1.48 12.66 9.76
C SER A 145 -0.73 12.81 11.07
N SER A 146 0.09 11.82 11.45
CA SER A 146 0.95 11.93 12.62
C SER A 146 1.98 13.04 12.48
N LEU A 147 2.56 13.24 11.30
CA LEU A 147 3.48 14.37 11.02
C LEU A 147 2.79 15.71 11.24
N GLN A 148 1.53 15.84 10.81
CA GLN A 148 0.75 17.07 11.00
C GLN A 148 0.31 17.30 12.45
N GLN A 149 0.15 16.24 13.26
CA GLN A 149 -0.39 16.33 14.63
C GLN A 149 0.70 16.45 15.73
N THR A 150 1.97 16.12 15.47
CA THR A 150 2.97 15.94 16.55
C THR A 150 4.05 17.02 16.57
N LYS A 151 4.24 17.65 17.74
CA LYS A 151 5.31 18.63 18.03
C LYS A 151 6.50 18.00 18.79
N VAL A 152 6.86 16.73 18.50
CA VAL A 152 7.97 16.01 19.17
C VAL A 152 8.79 15.19 18.16
N ALA A 153 10.10 15.42 18.11
CA ALA A 153 10.99 15.07 17.00
C ALA A 153 11.52 13.62 16.95
N GLU A 154 11.71 12.96 18.10
CA GLU A 154 12.40 11.66 18.16
C GLU A 154 11.51 10.49 17.71
N ASN A 155 10.29 10.39 18.24
CA ASN A 155 9.32 9.37 17.84
C ASN A 155 9.02 9.42 16.32
N LEU A 156 9.09 10.62 15.75
CA LEU A 156 8.82 10.89 14.35
C LEU A 156 9.94 10.37 13.44
N THR A 157 11.20 10.56 13.84
CA THR A 157 12.36 10.03 13.09
C THR A 157 12.38 8.50 13.09
N GLN A 158 12.05 7.87 14.22
CA GLN A 158 11.94 6.42 14.32
C GLN A 158 10.80 5.88 13.45
N MET A 159 9.62 6.51 13.49
CA MET A 159 8.47 6.10 12.70
C MET A 159 8.72 6.22 11.19
N ILE A 160 9.34 7.32 10.72
CA ILE A 160 9.75 7.47 9.32
C ILE A 160 10.70 6.34 8.92
N SER A 161 11.74 6.09 9.71
CA SER A 161 12.74 5.06 9.41
C SER A 161 12.13 3.66 9.32
N THR A 162 11.21 3.32 10.23
CA THR A 162 10.49 2.04 10.19
C THR A 162 9.65 1.91 8.92
N LYS A 163 8.92 2.96 8.52
CA LYS A 163 8.06 2.91 7.33
C LYS A 163 8.85 2.90 6.02
N GLU A 164 9.98 3.60 5.95
CA GLU A 164 10.90 3.49 4.82
C GLU A 164 11.44 2.06 4.67
N MET A 165 11.77 1.41 5.79
CA MET A 165 12.23 0.01 5.78
C MET A 165 11.14 -0.95 5.30
N GLU A 166 9.91 -0.81 5.81
CA GLU A 166 8.76 -1.61 5.40
C GLU A 166 8.48 -1.46 3.89
N ILE A 167 8.46 -0.23 3.36
CA ILE A 167 8.23 0.01 1.92
C ILE A 167 9.42 -0.47 1.07
N THR A 168 10.65 -0.36 1.55
CA THR A 168 11.83 -0.85 0.81
C THR A 168 11.83 -2.38 0.73
N ALA A 169 11.46 -3.07 1.82
CA ALA A 169 11.26 -4.51 1.84
C ALA A 169 10.11 -4.91 0.88
N ALA A 170 9.05 -4.10 0.84
CA ALA A 170 7.94 -4.28 -0.08
C ALA A 170 8.35 -4.20 -1.56
N ILE A 171 9.09 -3.16 -1.92
CA ILE A 171 9.63 -2.97 -3.28
C ILE A 171 10.52 -4.15 -3.67
N THR A 172 11.38 -4.62 -2.76
CA THR A 172 12.30 -5.74 -3.03
C THR A 172 11.52 -7.03 -3.30
N THR A 173 10.49 -7.31 -2.50
CA THR A 173 9.60 -8.46 -2.69
C THR A 173 8.86 -8.38 -4.03
N ALA A 174 8.26 -7.23 -4.34
CA ALA A 174 7.52 -7.03 -5.59
C ALA A 174 8.42 -7.17 -6.83
N LYS A 175 9.68 -6.69 -6.76
CA LYS A 175 10.67 -6.89 -7.84
C LYS A 175 10.98 -8.37 -8.06
N LYS A 176 11.25 -9.11 -6.98
CA LYS A 176 11.54 -10.54 -7.07
C LYS A 176 10.38 -11.31 -7.71
N GLN A 177 9.14 -11.02 -7.29
CA GLN A 177 7.96 -11.65 -7.88
C GLN A 177 7.78 -11.26 -9.35
N LEU A 178 8.08 -10.02 -9.73
CA LEU A 178 8.04 -9.58 -11.12
C LEU A 178 9.05 -10.33 -11.99
N ASP A 179 10.25 -10.59 -11.48
CA ASP A 179 11.26 -11.39 -12.18
C ASP A 179 10.78 -12.84 -12.36
N GLU A 180 10.26 -13.47 -11.30
CA GLU A 180 9.69 -14.83 -11.35
C GLU A 180 8.55 -14.94 -12.38
N VAL A 181 7.66 -13.93 -12.44
CA VAL A 181 6.54 -13.87 -13.39
C VAL A 181 7.03 -13.63 -14.83
N ASN A 182 8.08 -12.83 -15.02
CA ASN A 182 8.68 -12.63 -16.34
C ASN A 182 9.28 -13.92 -16.87
N THR A 183 10.04 -14.66 -16.04
CA THR A 183 10.60 -15.97 -16.44
C THR A 183 9.47 -16.95 -16.78
N LYS A 184 8.41 -17.01 -15.97
CA LYS A 184 7.24 -17.88 -16.27
C LYS A 184 6.56 -17.51 -17.60
N LEU A 185 6.48 -16.21 -17.93
CA LEU A 185 5.91 -15.75 -19.18
C LEU A 185 6.79 -16.14 -20.38
N GLU A 186 8.11 -16.04 -20.24
CA GLU A 186 9.07 -16.48 -21.25
C GLU A 186 8.97 -17.99 -21.50
N ASP A 187 8.88 -18.80 -20.45
CA ASP A 187 8.72 -20.25 -20.56
C ASP A 187 7.41 -20.64 -21.28
N LEU A 188 6.30 -19.96 -20.99
CA LEU A 188 5.02 -20.19 -21.66
C LEU A 188 5.04 -19.81 -23.14
N HIS A 189 5.75 -18.73 -23.51
CA HIS A 189 5.93 -18.35 -24.91
C HIS A 189 6.82 -19.32 -25.68
N LEU A 190 7.83 -19.92 -25.03
CA LEU A 190 8.67 -20.96 -25.64
C LEU A 190 7.87 -22.24 -25.86
N ALA A 191 7.05 -22.66 -24.90
CA ALA A 191 6.18 -23.83 -25.04
C ALA A 191 5.13 -23.67 -26.15
N ALA A 192 4.62 -22.44 -26.39
CA ALA A 192 3.67 -22.14 -27.46
C ALA A 192 4.27 -22.22 -28.87
N GLN A 193 5.59 -22.23 -29.02
CA GLN A 193 6.25 -22.36 -30.33
C GLN A 193 6.44 -23.82 -30.78
N ASP A 194 6.33 -24.79 -29.85
CA ASP A 194 6.54 -26.21 -30.10
C ASP A 194 5.23 -27.01 -30.31
N GLU A 195 4.06 -26.39 -30.09
CA GLU A 195 2.73 -27.04 -30.22
C GLU A 195 1.87 -26.34 -31.30
N ASP A 196 1.46 -27.09 -32.34
CA ASP A 196 0.69 -26.59 -33.51
C ASP A 196 -0.80 -26.30 -33.23
N GLU A 197 -1.30 -26.50 -31.99
CA GLU A 197 -2.67 -26.18 -31.59
C GLU A 197 -2.68 -25.28 -30.35
N GLU A 198 -3.29 -24.10 -30.49
CA GLU A 198 -3.50 -23.12 -29.43
C GLU A 198 -4.51 -23.69 -28.42
N ASP A 199 -4.02 -24.41 -27.41
CA ASP A 199 -4.85 -24.96 -26.33
C ASP A 199 -5.51 -23.80 -25.56
N LEU A 200 -6.84 -23.86 -25.41
CA LEU A 200 -7.63 -22.86 -24.66
C LEU A 200 -7.10 -22.69 -23.23
N ASP A 201 -6.53 -23.75 -22.65
CA ASP A 201 -5.92 -23.72 -21.32
C ASP A 201 -4.58 -22.93 -21.31
N GLN A 202 -3.82 -22.93 -22.41
CA GLN A 202 -2.58 -22.17 -22.56
C GLN A 202 -2.82 -20.66 -22.76
N ALA A 203 -3.83 -20.30 -23.56
CA ALA A 203 -4.23 -18.90 -23.74
C ALA A 203 -4.75 -18.28 -22.41
N SER A 204 -5.48 -19.07 -21.62
CA SER A 204 -5.93 -18.69 -20.28
C SER A 204 -4.76 -18.51 -19.30
N ALA A 205 -3.79 -19.43 -19.31
CA ALA A 205 -2.60 -19.36 -18.46
C ALA A 205 -1.75 -18.12 -18.78
N THR A 206 -1.49 -17.84 -20.06
CA THR A 206 -0.74 -16.67 -20.52
C THR A 206 -1.43 -15.38 -20.10
N SER A 207 -2.74 -15.25 -20.35
CA SER A 207 -3.55 -14.10 -19.93
C SER A 207 -3.52 -13.87 -18.41
N GLN A 208 -3.40 -14.94 -17.61
CA GLN A 208 -3.29 -14.85 -16.16
C GLN A 208 -1.92 -14.32 -15.72
N VAL A 209 -0.83 -14.84 -16.30
CA VAL A 209 0.54 -14.41 -15.99
C VAL A 209 0.77 -12.95 -16.43
N GLU A 210 0.23 -12.53 -17.58
CA GLU A 210 0.27 -11.14 -18.02
C GLU A 210 -0.47 -10.19 -17.06
N PHE A 211 -1.63 -10.64 -16.56
CA PHE A 211 -2.39 -9.88 -15.59
C PHE A 211 -1.63 -9.73 -14.26
N GLU A 212 -0.97 -10.80 -13.80
CA GLU A 212 -0.13 -10.79 -12.61
C GLU A 212 1.06 -9.82 -12.79
N LYS A 213 1.74 -9.88 -13.94
CA LYS A 213 2.82 -8.94 -14.30
C LYS A 213 2.35 -7.48 -14.28
N PHE A 214 1.19 -7.21 -14.87
CA PHE A 214 0.61 -5.87 -14.88
C PHE A 214 0.30 -5.38 -13.46
N ALA A 215 -0.28 -6.23 -12.63
CA ALA A 215 -0.62 -5.90 -11.25
C ALA A 215 0.64 -5.61 -10.40
N LEU A 216 1.66 -6.46 -10.53
CA LEU A 216 2.95 -6.28 -9.88
C LEU A 216 3.62 -4.97 -10.26
N LYS A 217 3.63 -4.63 -11.55
CA LYS A 217 4.20 -3.36 -12.04
C LYS A 217 3.49 -2.16 -11.42
N LYS A 218 2.15 -2.20 -11.34
CA LYS A 218 1.36 -1.11 -10.73
C LYS A 218 1.59 -1.00 -9.22
N SER A 219 1.72 -2.12 -8.52
CA SER A 219 2.10 -2.12 -7.11
C SER A 219 3.49 -1.48 -6.90
N LEU A 220 4.46 -1.84 -7.74
CA LEU A 220 5.82 -1.30 -7.66
C LEU A 220 5.87 0.21 -7.94
N GLU A 221 5.15 0.68 -8.95
CA GLU A 221 5.01 2.11 -9.22
C GLU A 221 4.43 2.85 -8.00
N LEU A 222 3.48 2.24 -7.28
CA LEU A 222 2.82 2.88 -6.13
C LEU A 222 3.74 2.92 -4.92
N LEU A 223 4.39 1.79 -4.61
CA LEU A 223 5.35 1.71 -3.51
C LEU A 223 6.51 2.70 -3.69
N GLN A 224 6.96 2.92 -4.94
CA GLN A 224 7.98 3.93 -5.24
C GLN A 224 7.49 5.35 -5.01
N GLU A 225 6.25 5.67 -5.42
CA GLU A 225 5.67 6.99 -5.16
C GLU A 225 5.43 7.22 -3.67
N LEU A 226 5.00 6.21 -2.92
CA LEU A 226 4.87 6.29 -1.46
C LEU A 226 6.22 6.53 -0.79
N LEU A 227 7.29 5.84 -1.21
CA LEU A 227 8.64 6.05 -0.68
C LEU A 227 9.10 7.49 -0.90
N LYS A 228 8.92 8.03 -2.11
CA LYS A 228 9.23 9.45 -2.41
C LYS A 228 8.41 10.39 -1.55
N GLY A 229 7.12 10.11 -1.35
CA GLY A 229 6.22 10.89 -0.51
C GLY A 229 6.68 10.95 0.95
N ILE A 230 7.06 9.80 1.52
CA ILE A 230 7.62 9.73 2.89
C ILE A 230 8.91 10.55 2.99
N GLN A 231 9.83 10.42 2.03
CA GLN A 231 11.09 11.15 2.00
C GLN A 231 10.88 12.67 1.90
N ALA A 232 9.93 13.12 1.08
CA ALA A 232 9.56 14.53 0.96
C ALA A 232 8.98 15.06 2.28
N ALA A 233 8.03 14.33 2.87
CA ALA A 233 7.42 14.72 4.14
C ALA A 233 8.43 14.74 5.30
N ALA A 234 9.43 13.84 5.29
CA ALA A 234 10.53 13.84 6.24
C ALA A 234 11.42 15.09 6.12
N VAL A 235 11.69 15.54 4.89
CA VAL A 235 12.46 16.76 4.63
C VAL A 235 11.70 18.00 5.11
N ASP A 236 10.40 18.07 4.85
CA ASP A 236 9.60 19.22 5.26
C ASP A 236 9.41 19.28 6.79
N ALA A 237 9.19 18.13 7.44
CA ALA A 237 9.14 18.04 8.91
C ALA A 237 10.45 18.53 9.58
N ARG A 238 11.61 18.34 8.94
CA ARG A 238 12.90 18.85 9.42
C ARG A 238 13.07 20.36 9.22
N LYS A 239 12.49 20.94 8.16
CA LYS A 239 12.53 22.39 7.92
C LYS A 239 11.72 23.15 8.97
N ASP A 240 10.55 22.63 9.34
CA ASP A 240 9.70 23.26 10.36
C ASP A 240 10.31 23.21 11.77
N GLN A 241 11.14 22.20 12.06
CA GLN A 241 11.93 22.14 13.29
C GLN A 241 13.09 23.13 13.33
N GLY A 242 13.61 23.56 12.17
CA GLY A 242 14.65 24.59 12.07
C GLY A 242 14.17 26.00 12.43
N CYS A 243 12.85 26.22 12.52
CA CYS A 243 12.26 27.55 12.72
C CYS A 243 11.90 27.88 14.18
N VAL A 244 12.11 26.95 15.13
CA VAL A 244 11.92 27.19 16.58
C VAL A 244 13.25 27.09 17.33
N ALA A 245 14.31 27.65 16.77
CA ALA A 245 15.47 28.06 17.55
C ALA A 245 15.33 29.56 17.86
N ASN A 246 14.51 29.88 18.87
CA ASN A 246 14.65 31.18 19.54
C ASN A 246 15.99 31.13 20.28
N THR A 247 17.08 31.46 19.58
CA THR A 247 18.39 31.62 20.18
C THR A 247 18.39 32.94 20.94
N SER A 248 17.78 32.95 22.13
CA SER A 248 17.93 34.04 23.08
C SER A 248 19.37 33.99 23.59
N THR A 249 20.23 34.84 23.02
CA THR A 249 21.61 34.99 23.48
C THR A 249 21.59 35.70 24.83
N PHE A 250 21.83 34.97 25.92
CA PHE A 250 22.16 35.59 27.20
C PHE A 250 23.65 35.89 27.21
N GLY A 251 24.03 37.06 27.74
CA GLY A 251 25.41 37.52 27.76
C GLY A 251 26.40 36.56 28.45
N ASP A 252 27.69 36.85 28.27
CA ASP A 252 28.88 35.98 28.39
C ASP A 252 29.11 35.23 29.73
N TYR A 253 28.16 35.21 30.66
CA TYR A 253 28.32 34.63 32.00
C TYR A 253 27.45 33.41 32.30
N ASN A 254 26.62 32.94 31.37
CA ASN A 254 25.81 31.74 31.58
C ASN A 254 26.14 30.65 30.55
N GLN A 255 26.94 29.65 30.95
CA GLN A 255 27.01 28.38 30.24
C GLN A 255 26.08 27.36 30.92
N GLY A 256 24.96 27.06 30.28
CA GLY A 256 24.01 26.04 30.72
C GLY A 256 22.73 26.05 29.89
N VAL A 257 22.16 24.88 29.65
CA VAL A 257 20.81 24.73 29.06
C VAL A 257 19.81 24.78 30.20
N GLN A 258 18.96 25.81 30.23
CA GLN A 258 17.93 25.95 31.26
C GLN A 258 16.55 25.79 30.62
N ALA A 259 15.83 24.74 31.02
CA ALA A 259 14.44 24.52 30.64
C ALA A 259 13.53 25.05 31.77
N GLY A 260 12.63 25.98 31.45
CA GLY A 260 11.68 26.53 32.40
C GLY A 260 10.37 26.95 31.73
N VAL A 261 9.25 26.84 32.45
CA VAL A 261 7.91 27.24 31.97
C VAL A 261 7.60 28.64 32.48
N SER A 262 7.47 29.61 31.58
CA SER A 262 7.01 30.96 31.92
C SER A 262 5.47 30.99 31.89
N ASN A 263 4.86 31.45 32.98
CA ASN A 263 3.41 31.68 33.08
C ASN A 263 3.03 33.17 32.88
N ALA A 264 3.96 34.01 32.43
CA ALA A 264 3.73 35.44 32.19
C ALA A 264 3.72 35.77 30.69
N PRO A 265 2.95 36.80 30.24
CA PRO A 265 2.98 37.28 28.87
C PRO A 265 4.39 37.73 28.47
N ILE A 266 4.90 37.19 27.36
CA ILE A 266 6.21 37.57 26.82
C ILE A 266 6.01 38.75 25.88
N TYR A 267 6.68 39.86 26.17
CA TYR A 267 6.72 41.05 25.32
C TYR A 267 8.02 41.05 24.51
N PHE A 268 7.90 41.23 23.20
CA PHE A 268 9.05 41.36 22.30
C PHE A 268 9.40 42.83 22.13
N SER A 269 10.66 43.21 22.40
CA SER A 269 11.20 44.52 22.02
C SER A 269 12.07 44.35 20.79
N THR A 270 11.70 44.99 19.69
CA THR A 270 12.52 45.07 18.48
C THR A 270 13.28 46.39 18.49
N ASP A 271 14.45 46.43 19.13
CA ASP A 271 15.34 47.59 19.05
C ASP A 271 16.71 47.20 18.48
N GLY A 272 17.12 47.89 17.42
CA GLY A 272 18.54 48.16 17.17
C GLY A 272 19.18 47.65 15.87
N PHE A 273 18.65 47.97 14.69
CA PHE A 273 19.50 48.07 13.48
C PHE A 273 19.97 49.53 13.33
N SER A 274 21.22 49.81 13.72
CA SER A 274 21.89 51.08 13.42
C SER A 274 22.88 50.86 12.29
N VAL A 275 22.58 51.40 11.10
CA VAL A 275 23.50 51.45 9.97
C VAL A 275 24.32 52.74 10.10
N ALA A 276 25.59 52.60 10.47
CA ALA A 276 26.55 53.71 10.43
C ALA A 276 26.99 53.95 8.98
N ALA A 277 26.50 55.03 8.36
CA ALA A 277 27.01 55.54 7.10
C ALA A 277 28.30 56.34 7.36
N ASN A 278 29.44 55.81 6.93
CA ASN A 278 30.72 56.52 6.94
C ASN A 278 30.75 57.56 5.81
N LYS A 279 30.88 58.85 6.16
CA LYS A 279 31.28 59.93 5.25
C LYS A 279 32.81 59.91 5.14
N ALA A 280 33.33 59.73 3.93
CA ALA A 280 34.73 59.96 3.61
C ALA A 280 34.95 61.45 3.27
N ASN A 281 36.06 62.00 3.75
CA ASN A 281 36.64 63.29 3.35
C ASN A 281 37.09 63.28 1.89
#